data_AF-A0A8H9DFZ9-F1
#
_entry.id   AF-A0A8H9DFZ9-F1
#
_cell.length_a   1.000
_cell.length_b   1.000
_cell.length_c   1.000
_cell.angle_alpha   90.00
_cell.angle_beta   90.00
_cell.angle_gamma   90.00
#
_symmetry.space_group_name_H-M   'P 1'
#
loop_
_entity.id
_entity.type
_entity.pdbx_description
1 polymer ?
#
loop_
_entity_poly.entity_id
_entity_poly.type
_entity_poly.pdbx_seq_one_letter_code
_entity_poly.pdbx_strand_id
1 'polypeptide(L)'
;AILGYQANSNGKVIVEKGGEWLIKNNDSSIEFQIGNQGAGEATIREGGLITAENTIIGGNATGIGTLNVQDQDSVITVRRLYNGYFGNGTVNISNNGLINNKEYSLVGVQDGSHGVVNVTDKGHWSFLGTGEAFRYIYIGDAGDGELNVSREGKVDSGIITAGMKETGTGNITVKDKNSVITNLGTNLGYDGHGEMNISNEGLVVSNGGSSLGYGENGVGNVSITTGGMWEVNKNVYTTIGVAGVGNLNISDGGKFVSQNITFLGDKASGIGTLNLMDATSSFDTVGINVGNFGSGIVNVSNGATLNSTGYGFIGGNASG
;
A
#
# COMPACT_ATOMS: atom_id res chain seq x y z
N ALA A 1 9.11 -11.56 22.91
CA ALA A 1 7.87 -11.80 23.68
C ALA A 1 6.84 -12.45 22.76
N ILE A 2 6.01 -13.38 23.25
CA ILE A 2 5.05 -14.10 22.39
C ILE A 2 3.67 -14.13 23.07
N LEU A 3 2.63 -13.70 22.36
CA LEU A 3 1.23 -13.82 22.75
C LEU A 3 0.59 -14.94 21.92
N GLY A 4 -0.02 -15.93 22.55
CA GLY A 4 -0.61 -17.08 21.83
C GLY A 4 0.45 -18.01 21.21
N TYR A 5 1.39 -18.52 22.04
CA TYR A 5 2.52 -19.31 21.55
C TYR A 5 2.11 -20.65 20.92
N GLN A 6 1.25 -21.42 21.58
CA GLN A 6 0.85 -22.77 21.16
C GLN A 6 -0.55 -22.75 20.52
N ALA A 7 -0.86 -23.77 19.70
CA ALA A 7 -2.21 -23.96 19.18
C ALA A 7 -3.25 -23.97 20.32
N ASN A 8 -4.42 -23.37 20.09
CA ASN A 8 -5.50 -23.18 21.06
C ASN A 8 -5.14 -22.33 22.30
N SER A 9 -3.94 -21.75 22.38
CA SER A 9 -3.60 -20.79 23.43
C SER A 9 -4.09 -19.39 23.07
N ASN A 10 -4.43 -18.60 24.09
CA ASN A 10 -4.85 -17.21 23.96
C ASN A 10 -3.92 -16.33 24.79
N GLY A 11 -3.27 -15.35 24.16
CA GLY A 11 -2.46 -14.34 24.85
C GLY A 11 -3.03 -12.96 24.63
N LYS A 12 -3.14 -12.16 25.71
CA LYS A 12 -3.60 -10.78 25.62
C LYS A 12 -2.69 -9.85 26.43
N VAL A 13 -2.37 -8.70 25.87
CA VAL A 13 -1.70 -7.60 26.57
C VAL A 13 -2.43 -6.29 26.29
N ILE A 14 -2.51 -5.44 27.30
CA ILE A 14 -2.99 -4.07 27.18
C ILE A 14 -1.93 -3.16 27.80
N VAL A 15 -1.48 -2.14 27.06
CA VAL A 15 -0.58 -1.10 27.55
C VAL A 15 -1.34 0.23 27.52
N GLU A 16 -1.51 0.81 28.69
CA GLU A 16 -2.31 2.02 28.91
C GLU A 16 -1.45 3.17 29.45
N LYS A 17 -2.10 4.27 29.83
CA LYS A 17 -1.46 5.48 30.36
C LYS A 17 -0.36 5.19 31.38
N GLY A 18 0.85 5.69 31.11
CA GLY A 18 2.03 5.52 31.97
C GLY A 18 2.67 4.14 31.88
N GLY A 19 2.10 3.22 31.12
CA GLY A 19 2.69 1.95 30.76
C GLY A 19 3.69 2.09 29.60
N GLU A 20 4.87 1.51 29.78
CA GLU A 20 5.87 1.37 28.73
C GLU A 20 6.33 -0.09 28.67
N TRP A 21 6.32 -0.68 27.48
CA TRP A 21 6.90 -2.00 27.26
C TRP A 21 8.03 -1.97 26.24
N LEU A 22 9.22 -2.35 26.71
CA LEU A 22 10.42 -2.43 25.89
C LEU A 22 10.71 -3.89 25.50
N ILE A 23 10.55 -4.20 24.22
CA ILE A 23 10.86 -5.49 23.60
C ILE A 23 12.02 -5.28 22.62
N LYS A 24 13.19 -4.91 23.18
CA LYS A 24 14.43 -4.70 22.44
C LYS A 24 15.62 -5.36 23.15
N ASN A 25 16.66 -5.72 22.39
CA ASN A 25 17.95 -6.19 22.91
C ASN A 25 19.08 -5.51 22.14
N ASN A 26 20.25 -5.33 22.77
CA ASN A 26 21.40 -4.65 22.19
C ASN A 26 22.20 -5.53 21.20
N ASP A 27 22.14 -6.86 21.36
CA ASP A 27 23.06 -7.80 20.70
C ASP A 27 22.40 -8.75 19.68
N SER A 28 21.06 -8.72 19.55
CA SER A 28 20.33 -9.55 18.57
C SER A 28 18.92 -9.01 18.29
N SER A 29 18.37 -9.31 17.12
CA SER A 29 16.96 -9.01 16.83
C SER A 29 16.07 -9.96 17.64
N ILE A 30 15.44 -9.44 18.69
CA ILE A 30 14.36 -10.18 19.35
C ILE A 30 13.05 -9.94 18.61
N GLU A 31 12.16 -10.93 18.70
CA GLU A 31 10.84 -10.86 18.06
C GLU A 31 9.76 -10.57 19.09
N PHE A 32 8.84 -9.68 18.72
CA PHE A 32 7.53 -9.57 19.33
C PHE A 32 6.53 -10.30 18.45
N GLN A 33 6.00 -11.42 18.92
CA GLN A 33 5.03 -12.20 18.16
C GLN A 33 3.64 -12.11 18.77
N ILE A 34 2.65 -11.80 17.94
CA ILE A 34 1.24 -11.70 18.30
C ILE A 34 0.50 -12.79 17.50
N GLY A 35 0.05 -13.83 18.18
CA GLY A 35 -0.58 -15.00 17.58
C GLY A 35 0.44 -15.85 16.83
N ASN A 36 1.26 -16.63 17.56
CA ASN A 36 2.26 -17.51 16.92
C ASN A 36 1.59 -18.76 16.33
N GLN A 37 1.11 -19.70 17.15
CA GLN A 37 0.28 -20.83 16.68
C GLN A 37 -1.16 -20.74 17.19
N GLY A 38 -1.39 -19.97 18.26
CA GLY A 38 -2.70 -19.67 18.83
C GLY A 38 -3.13 -18.24 18.53
N ALA A 39 -4.07 -17.75 19.33
CA ALA A 39 -4.56 -16.38 19.24
C ALA A 39 -3.75 -15.43 20.13
N GLY A 40 -3.33 -14.30 19.57
CA GLY A 40 -2.66 -13.23 20.31
C GLY A 40 -3.31 -11.89 20.05
N GLU A 41 -3.46 -11.08 21.10
CA GLU A 41 -3.99 -9.72 21.01
C GLU A 41 -3.09 -8.76 21.80
N ALA A 42 -2.63 -7.69 21.16
CA ALA A 42 -1.99 -6.57 21.82
C ALA A 42 -2.80 -5.30 21.60
N THR A 43 -3.14 -4.61 22.67
CA THR A 43 -3.82 -3.32 22.60
C THR A 43 -2.97 -2.25 23.27
N ILE A 44 -2.78 -1.14 22.58
CA ILE A 44 -2.12 0.06 23.11
C ILE A 44 -3.14 1.17 23.05
N ARG A 45 -3.45 1.76 24.20
CA ARG A 45 -4.51 2.76 24.33
C ARG A 45 -4.20 3.79 25.40
N GLU A 46 -4.99 4.87 25.44
CA GLU A 46 -4.89 5.90 26.49
C GLU A 46 -3.46 6.44 26.74
N GLY A 47 -2.62 6.54 25.71
CA GLY A 47 -1.24 7.03 25.82
C GLY A 47 -0.22 5.98 26.26
N GLY A 48 -0.53 4.68 26.11
CA GLY A 48 0.42 3.59 26.33
C GLY A 48 1.51 3.53 25.28
N LEU A 49 2.67 2.99 25.64
CA LEU A 49 3.86 2.97 24.77
C LEU A 49 4.46 1.56 24.64
N ILE A 50 4.74 1.14 23.41
CA ILE A 50 5.54 -0.06 23.12
C ILE A 50 6.73 0.32 22.22
N THR A 51 7.92 -0.16 22.56
CA THR A 51 9.05 -0.21 21.63
C THR A 51 9.44 -1.65 21.38
N ALA A 52 9.39 -2.11 20.14
CA ALA A 52 9.74 -3.47 19.75
C ALA A 52 10.76 -3.49 18.59
N GLU A 53 11.45 -4.61 18.44
CA GLU A 53 12.31 -4.89 17.30
C GLU A 53 11.50 -5.43 16.11
N ASN A 54 11.74 -6.66 15.66
CA ASN A 54 10.88 -7.29 14.64
C ASN A 54 9.54 -7.65 15.29
N THR A 55 8.43 -7.20 14.70
CA THR A 55 7.09 -7.54 15.15
C THR A 55 6.41 -8.44 14.12
N ILE A 56 5.93 -9.60 14.56
CA ILE A 56 5.30 -10.62 13.71
C ILE A 56 3.88 -10.86 14.21
N ILE A 57 2.90 -10.79 13.33
CA ILE A 57 1.48 -10.98 13.62
C ILE A 57 0.97 -12.12 12.75
N GLY A 58 0.34 -13.15 13.34
CA GLY A 58 -0.02 -14.37 12.62
C GLY A 58 1.22 -15.19 12.21
N GLY A 59 1.99 -15.64 13.21
CA GLY A 59 3.35 -16.14 13.05
C GLY A 59 3.49 -17.50 12.37
N ASN A 60 2.54 -18.43 12.53
CA ASN A 60 2.47 -19.74 11.87
C ASN A 60 1.10 -19.91 11.19
N ALA A 61 0.93 -20.98 10.40
CA ALA A 61 -0.29 -21.23 9.60
C ALA A 61 -1.62 -21.15 10.37
N THR A 62 -1.65 -21.59 11.64
CA THR A 62 -2.86 -21.52 12.49
C THR A 62 -2.89 -20.26 13.38
N GLY A 63 -1.83 -19.46 13.36
CA GLY A 63 -1.67 -18.28 14.20
C GLY A 63 -2.65 -17.18 13.79
N ILE A 64 -3.29 -16.58 14.78
CA ILE A 64 -4.21 -15.44 14.60
C ILE A 64 -3.72 -14.31 15.49
N GLY A 65 -3.22 -13.25 14.89
CA GLY A 65 -2.72 -12.09 15.62
C GLY A 65 -3.56 -10.85 15.43
N THR A 66 -3.74 -10.05 16.48
CA THR A 66 -4.38 -8.74 16.39
C THR A 66 -3.59 -7.69 17.18
N LEU A 67 -3.20 -6.61 16.50
CA LEU A 67 -2.58 -5.44 17.11
C LEU A 67 -3.53 -4.23 16.98
N ASN A 68 -3.94 -3.67 18.11
CA ASN A 68 -4.75 -2.45 18.18
C ASN A 68 -3.91 -1.31 18.76
N VAL A 69 -3.83 -0.20 18.03
CA VAL A 69 -3.16 1.04 18.48
C VAL A 69 -4.17 2.16 18.36
N GLN A 70 -4.68 2.61 19.49
CA GLN A 70 -5.83 3.51 19.54
C GLN A 70 -5.63 4.64 20.52
N ASP A 71 -6.33 5.75 20.29
CA ASP A 71 -6.31 6.95 21.13
C ASP A 71 -5.03 7.78 20.99
N GLN A 72 -5.17 9.07 21.28
CA GLN A 72 -4.09 10.04 21.21
C GLN A 72 -2.90 9.61 22.10
N ASP A 73 -1.69 9.82 21.58
CA ASP A 73 -0.40 9.51 22.24
C ASP A 73 -0.13 8.02 22.49
N SER A 74 -1.00 7.12 22.04
CA SER A 74 -0.73 5.68 22.05
C SER A 74 0.18 5.33 20.89
N VAL A 75 1.37 4.80 21.20
CA VAL A 75 2.42 4.58 20.20
C VAL A 75 3.01 3.18 20.31
N ILE A 76 3.21 2.54 19.16
CA ILE A 76 4.21 1.49 19.01
C ILE A 76 5.28 1.91 18.02
N THR A 77 6.55 1.77 18.43
CA THR A 77 7.69 1.90 17.54
C THR A 77 8.29 0.52 17.29
N VAL A 78 8.34 0.09 16.04
CA VAL A 78 8.89 -1.20 15.60
C VAL A 78 10.08 -1.00 14.66
N ARG A 79 11.00 -1.98 14.59
CA ARG A 79 12.04 -1.97 13.56
C ARG A 79 11.47 -2.41 12.21
N ARG A 80 10.84 -3.59 12.18
CA ARG A 80 10.13 -4.15 11.02
C ARG A 80 8.80 -4.71 11.47
N LEU A 81 7.80 -4.63 10.60
CA LEU A 81 6.49 -5.22 10.82
C LEU A 81 6.21 -6.32 9.78
N TYR A 82 5.75 -7.46 10.26
CA TYR A 82 5.28 -8.56 9.43
C TYR A 82 3.87 -8.92 9.87
N ASN A 83 2.89 -8.69 9.00
CA ASN A 83 1.47 -8.90 9.30
C ASN A 83 0.88 -10.00 8.41
N GLY A 84 0.38 -11.08 9.04
CA GLY A 84 0.06 -12.32 8.33
C GLY A 84 1.32 -12.97 7.81
N TYR A 85 2.21 -13.44 8.70
CA TYR A 85 3.50 -14.00 8.27
C TYR A 85 3.35 -15.36 7.59
N PHE A 86 2.80 -16.33 8.32
CA PHE A 86 2.33 -17.61 7.75
C PHE A 86 0.84 -17.84 8.00
N GLY A 87 0.24 -17.11 8.95
CA GLY A 87 -1.17 -17.21 9.32
C GLY A 87 -1.93 -15.92 9.04
N ASN A 88 -2.85 -15.58 9.95
CA ASN A 88 -3.72 -14.42 9.83
C ASN A 88 -3.31 -13.31 10.79
N GLY A 89 -3.15 -12.10 10.27
CA GLY A 89 -2.80 -10.94 11.07
C GLY A 89 -3.67 -9.73 10.79
N THR A 90 -4.09 -9.05 11.85
CA THR A 90 -4.86 -7.80 11.78
C THR A 90 -4.16 -6.70 12.56
N VAL A 91 -3.95 -5.55 11.92
CA VAL A 91 -3.45 -4.33 12.56
C VAL A 91 -4.52 -3.26 12.44
N ASN A 92 -4.91 -2.66 13.57
CA ASN A 92 -5.85 -1.55 13.61
C ASN A 92 -5.16 -0.34 14.23
N ILE A 93 -5.14 0.77 13.49
CA ILE A 93 -4.62 2.07 13.92
C ILE A 93 -5.79 3.06 13.88
N SER A 94 -6.25 3.52 15.03
CA SER A 94 -7.47 4.32 15.13
C SER A 94 -7.38 5.43 16.17
N ASN A 95 -8.33 6.37 16.14
CA ASN A 95 -8.50 7.42 17.14
C ASN A 95 -7.21 8.22 17.46
N ASN A 96 -6.40 8.55 16.44
CA ASN A 96 -5.07 9.20 16.57
C ASN A 96 -3.94 8.33 17.14
N GLY A 97 -4.12 7.00 17.22
CA GLY A 97 -3.04 6.07 17.51
C GLY A 97 -1.95 6.08 16.44
N LEU A 98 -0.72 5.74 16.81
CA LEU A 98 0.46 5.86 15.95
C LEU A 98 1.29 4.58 15.92
N ILE A 99 1.55 4.06 14.71
CA ILE A 99 2.58 3.05 14.46
C ILE A 99 3.76 3.71 13.76
N ASN A 100 4.94 3.61 14.37
CA ASN A 100 6.20 4.05 13.80
C ASN A 100 7.05 2.84 13.36
N ASN A 101 7.31 2.70 12.06
CA ASN A 101 8.26 1.71 11.52
C ASN A 101 9.59 2.39 11.24
N LYS A 102 10.70 1.81 11.73
CA LYS A 102 12.05 2.31 11.42
C LYS A 102 12.52 1.88 10.04
N GLU A 103 12.20 0.64 9.66
CA GLU A 103 12.50 0.05 8.36
C GLU A 103 11.19 -0.27 7.63
N TYR A 104 11.06 -1.47 7.05
CA TYR A 104 9.97 -1.85 6.16
C TYR A 104 8.85 -2.63 6.85
N SER A 105 7.73 -2.79 6.14
CA SER A 105 6.63 -3.67 6.52
C SER A 105 6.22 -4.61 5.40
N LEU A 106 5.88 -5.84 5.75
CA LEU A 106 5.29 -6.84 4.84
C LEU A 106 3.91 -7.24 5.37
N VAL A 107 2.93 -7.31 4.47
CA VAL A 107 1.53 -7.67 4.78
C VAL A 107 1.12 -8.79 3.84
N GLY A 108 0.63 -9.93 4.35
CA GLY A 108 0.41 -11.14 3.55
C GLY A 108 1.75 -11.70 3.06
N VAL A 109 2.58 -12.18 3.98
CA VAL A 109 4.01 -12.37 3.73
C VAL A 109 4.31 -13.65 2.93
N GLN A 110 3.67 -14.76 3.28
CA GLN A 110 3.92 -16.07 2.67
C GLN A 110 2.69 -16.56 1.91
N ASP A 111 2.88 -17.49 0.99
CA ASP A 111 1.77 -18.12 0.28
C ASP A 111 0.75 -18.73 1.25
N GLY A 112 -0.54 -18.48 0.99
CA GLY A 112 -1.66 -18.86 1.86
C GLY A 112 -1.81 -18.07 3.16
N SER A 113 -0.96 -17.07 3.44
CA SER A 113 -1.10 -16.16 4.59
C SER A 113 -1.99 -14.96 4.26
N HIS A 114 -2.58 -14.34 5.28
CA HIS A 114 -3.43 -13.17 5.11
C HIS A 114 -3.14 -12.08 6.14
N GLY A 115 -2.85 -10.86 5.66
CA GLY A 115 -2.58 -9.70 6.50
C GLY A 115 -3.51 -8.54 6.18
N VAL A 116 -4.12 -7.94 7.20
CA VAL A 116 -4.97 -6.75 7.06
C VAL A 116 -4.45 -5.62 7.92
N VAL A 117 -4.28 -4.43 7.34
CA VAL A 117 -3.97 -3.19 8.07
C VAL A 117 -5.08 -2.17 7.85
N ASN A 118 -5.70 -1.74 8.93
CA ASN A 118 -6.72 -0.70 8.93
C ASN A 118 -6.18 0.57 9.59
N VAL A 119 -6.20 1.67 8.86
CA VAL A 119 -5.80 3.00 9.33
C VAL A 119 -7.02 3.90 9.25
N THR A 120 -7.67 4.14 10.38
CA THR A 120 -8.98 4.81 10.43
C THR A 120 -9.01 5.89 11.50
N ASP A 121 -10.03 6.76 11.49
CA ASP A 121 -10.32 7.69 12.59
C ASP A 121 -9.09 8.49 13.04
N LYS A 122 -8.37 9.10 12.08
CA LYS A 122 -7.11 9.84 12.28
C LYS A 122 -5.91 9.01 12.76
N GLY A 123 -6.00 7.69 12.77
CA GLY A 123 -4.86 6.81 12.98
C GLY A 123 -3.74 7.08 11.97
N HIS A 124 -2.50 6.85 12.38
CA HIS A 124 -1.33 7.16 11.57
C HIS A 124 -0.34 5.99 11.51
N TRP A 125 -0.02 5.57 10.31
CA TRP A 125 1.08 4.64 10.04
C TRP A 125 2.27 5.39 9.42
N SER A 126 3.34 5.55 10.18
CA SER A 126 4.50 6.36 9.80
C SER A 126 5.77 5.53 9.68
N PHE A 127 6.60 5.86 8.69
CA PHE A 127 7.92 5.26 8.46
C PHE A 127 9.00 6.31 8.72
N LEU A 128 9.77 6.13 9.80
CA LEU A 128 10.67 7.16 10.38
C LEU A 128 12.10 7.20 9.78
N GLY A 129 12.46 6.26 8.90
CA GLY A 129 13.84 6.13 8.38
C GLY A 129 14.28 7.23 7.40
N THR A 130 15.58 7.29 7.12
CA THR A 130 16.15 8.07 6.01
C THR A 130 16.66 7.13 4.92
N GLY A 131 16.23 7.33 3.67
CA GLY A 131 16.65 6.54 2.51
C GLY A 131 15.62 5.49 2.05
N GLU A 132 15.57 5.25 0.74
CA GLU A 132 14.56 4.41 0.07
C GLU A 132 14.73 2.91 0.35
N ALA A 133 15.98 2.43 0.44
CA ALA A 133 16.30 1.00 0.57
C ALA A 133 15.72 0.32 1.83
N PHE A 134 15.37 1.11 2.85
CA PHE A 134 14.84 0.60 4.12
C PHE A 134 13.37 0.97 4.34
N ARG A 135 12.74 1.74 3.45
CA ARG A 135 11.37 2.23 3.61
C ARG A 135 10.52 1.69 2.49
N TYR A 136 9.98 0.49 2.68
CA TYR A 136 8.98 -0.03 1.76
C TYR A 136 7.86 -0.74 2.51
N ILE A 137 6.71 -0.80 1.86
CA ILE A 137 5.56 -1.61 2.27
C ILE A 137 5.26 -2.57 1.13
N TYR A 138 5.25 -3.86 1.42
CA TYR A 138 4.66 -4.84 0.51
C TYR A 138 3.29 -5.24 1.02
N ILE A 139 2.28 -5.05 0.17
CA ILE A 139 0.91 -5.47 0.40
C ILE A 139 0.66 -6.68 -0.50
N GLY A 140 0.55 -7.87 0.08
CA GLY A 140 0.61 -9.14 -0.63
C GLY A 140 2.02 -9.40 -1.15
N ASP A 141 2.93 -9.84 -0.26
CA ASP A 141 4.28 -10.25 -0.67
C ASP A 141 4.22 -11.54 -1.49
N ALA A 142 3.93 -12.67 -0.84
CA ALA A 142 3.53 -13.93 -1.50
C ALA A 142 2.11 -14.38 -1.13
N GLY A 143 1.49 -13.79 -0.11
CA GLY A 143 0.11 -14.09 0.29
C GLY A 143 -0.85 -12.94 -0.03
N ASP A 144 -1.94 -12.89 0.72
CA ASP A 144 -2.97 -11.87 0.56
C ASP A 144 -2.75 -10.73 1.56
N GLY A 145 -2.56 -9.52 1.06
CA GLY A 145 -2.39 -8.33 1.88
C GLY A 145 -3.45 -7.27 1.60
N GLU A 146 -3.92 -6.62 2.66
CA GLU A 146 -4.87 -5.51 2.58
C GLU A 146 -4.39 -4.29 3.36
N LEU A 147 -4.49 -3.11 2.74
CA LEU A 147 -4.30 -1.81 3.38
C LEU A 147 -5.54 -0.95 3.18
N ASN A 148 -6.26 -0.67 4.26
CA ASN A 148 -7.47 0.15 4.27
C ASN A 148 -7.22 1.47 4.99
N VAL A 149 -7.30 2.59 4.27
CA VAL A 149 -7.14 3.95 4.81
C VAL A 149 -8.46 4.69 4.66
N SER A 150 -9.07 5.07 5.78
CA SER A 150 -10.40 5.73 5.77
C SER A 150 -10.58 6.69 6.93
N ARG A 151 -11.67 7.49 6.93
CA ARG A 151 -12.04 8.37 8.05
C ARG A 151 -10.85 9.19 8.59
N GLU A 152 -10.19 9.94 7.70
CA GLU A 152 -9.02 10.77 8.01
C GLU A 152 -7.74 10.01 8.41
N GLY A 153 -7.68 8.70 8.15
CA GLY A 153 -6.48 7.88 8.35
C GLY A 153 -5.30 8.32 7.48
N LYS A 154 -4.07 8.13 7.97
CA LYS A 154 -2.85 8.59 7.29
C LYS A 154 -1.78 7.51 7.21
N VAL A 155 -1.15 7.39 6.04
CA VAL A 155 0.03 6.53 5.85
C VAL A 155 1.14 7.35 5.21
N ASP A 156 2.28 7.45 5.90
CA ASP A 156 3.50 8.10 5.39
C ASP A 156 4.60 7.05 5.24
N SER A 157 4.92 6.68 4.00
CA SER A 157 5.77 5.52 3.68
C SER A 157 6.86 5.85 2.67
N GLY A 158 7.76 4.89 2.42
CA GLY A 158 8.65 4.95 1.26
C GLY A 158 7.95 4.39 0.03
N ILE A 159 8.50 3.37 -0.64
CA ILE A 159 7.82 2.76 -1.80
C ILE A 159 6.74 1.79 -1.31
N ILE A 160 5.54 1.85 -1.90
CA ILE A 160 4.51 0.82 -1.70
C ILE A 160 4.47 -0.07 -2.93
N THR A 161 4.56 -1.38 -2.72
CA THR A 161 4.34 -2.39 -3.76
C THR A 161 3.16 -3.28 -3.36
N ALA A 162 2.18 -3.46 -4.24
CA ALA A 162 1.09 -4.40 -4.05
C ALA A 162 1.20 -5.56 -5.06
N GLY A 163 1.08 -6.81 -4.59
CA GLY A 163 1.28 -8.00 -5.43
C GLY A 163 2.75 -8.18 -5.82
N MET A 164 3.62 -8.39 -4.82
CA MET A 164 5.07 -8.40 -5.03
C MET A 164 5.53 -9.63 -5.82
N LYS A 165 5.19 -10.84 -5.35
CA LYS A 165 5.57 -12.12 -5.99
C LYS A 165 4.39 -12.69 -6.75
N GLU A 166 4.64 -13.71 -7.57
CA GLU A 166 3.65 -14.36 -8.45
C GLU A 166 2.34 -14.76 -7.75
N THR A 167 2.41 -15.31 -6.53
CA THR A 167 1.23 -15.69 -5.74
C THR A 167 0.65 -14.55 -4.91
N GLY A 168 1.36 -13.42 -4.81
CA GLY A 168 0.97 -12.29 -3.97
C GLY A 168 -0.21 -11.53 -4.54
N THR A 169 -1.22 -11.29 -3.69
CA THR A 169 -2.37 -10.43 -3.99
C THR A 169 -2.40 -9.27 -3.02
N GLY A 170 -2.29 -8.05 -3.52
CA GLY A 170 -2.29 -6.84 -2.70
C GLY A 170 -3.46 -5.92 -3.01
N ASN A 171 -4.24 -5.57 -2.00
CA ASN A 171 -5.38 -4.66 -2.12
C ASN A 171 -5.16 -3.40 -1.29
N ILE A 172 -5.23 -2.23 -1.92
CA ILE A 172 -5.13 -0.93 -1.26
C ILE A 172 -6.44 -0.18 -1.45
N THR A 173 -7.08 0.24 -0.36
CA THR A 173 -8.26 1.10 -0.38
C THR A 173 -7.98 2.41 0.33
N VAL A 174 -8.19 3.53 -0.35
CA VAL A 174 -8.12 4.88 0.23
C VAL A 174 -9.45 5.57 0.00
N LYS A 175 -10.20 5.79 1.06
CA LYS A 175 -11.55 6.36 0.96
C LYS A 175 -11.84 7.42 2.00
N ASP A 176 -12.82 8.25 1.71
CA ASP A 176 -13.28 9.35 2.54
C ASP A 176 -12.29 10.54 2.54
N LYS A 177 -12.87 11.73 2.62
CA LYS A 177 -12.15 12.99 2.66
C LYS A 177 -11.08 12.99 3.75
N ASN A 178 -9.92 13.55 3.43
CA ASN A 178 -8.73 13.65 4.29
C ASN A 178 -8.07 12.32 4.66
N SER A 179 -8.51 11.19 4.11
CA SER A 179 -7.74 9.93 4.18
C SER A 179 -6.63 9.98 3.15
N VAL A 180 -5.37 9.87 3.59
CA VAL A 180 -4.20 10.17 2.75
C VAL A 180 -3.14 9.07 2.85
N ILE A 181 -2.63 8.64 1.69
CA ILE A 181 -1.35 7.94 1.59
C ILE A 181 -0.34 8.90 0.97
N THR A 182 0.76 9.18 1.65
CA THR A 182 1.95 9.84 1.09
C THR A 182 3.09 8.82 0.99
N ASN A 183 3.64 8.65 -0.20
CA ASN A 183 4.71 7.67 -0.45
C ASN A 183 5.78 8.21 -1.40
N LEU A 184 6.86 7.44 -1.58
CA LEU A 184 7.95 7.74 -2.53
C LEU A 184 7.73 7.10 -3.91
N GLY A 185 6.69 6.28 -4.06
CA GLY A 185 6.36 5.57 -5.29
C GLY A 185 5.34 4.48 -5.02
N THR A 186 4.54 4.15 -6.03
CA THR A 186 3.50 3.11 -5.96
C THR A 186 3.67 2.13 -7.11
N ASN A 187 3.86 0.85 -6.80
CA ASN A 187 3.91 -0.23 -7.78
C ASN A 187 2.76 -1.21 -7.54
N LEU A 188 1.94 -1.50 -8.55
CA LEU A 188 0.85 -2.48 -8.44
C LEU A 188 1.06 -3.59 -9.46
N GLY A 189 1.01 -4.83 -8.99
CA GLY A 189 1.33 -6.01 -9.77
C GLY A 189 2.80 -6.01 -10.16
N TYR A 190 3.68 -6.29 -9.19
CA TYR A 190 5.10 -6.43 -9.47
C TYR A 190 5.34 -7.71 -10.27
N ASP A 191 5.23 -8.88 -9.64
CA ASP A 191 5.09 -10.16 -10.34
C ASP A 191 3.72 -10.82 -10.09
N GLY A 192 2.95 -10.32 -9.12
CA GLY A 192 1.61 -10.80 -8.77
C GLY A 192 0.50 -9.84 -9.13
N HIS A 193 -0.55 -9.80 -8.30
CA HIS A 193 -1.75 -9.01 -8.54
C HIS A 193 -1.83 -7.85 -7.53
N GLY A 194 -1.86 -6.62 -8.02
CA GLY A 194 -2.03 -5.43 -7.19
C GLY A 194 -3.26 -4.63 -7.60
N GLU A 195 -4.09 -4.26 -6.64
CA GLU A 195 -5.27 -3.41 -6.84
C GLU A 195 -5.22 -2.19 -5.91
N MET A 196 -5.57 -1.02 -6.44
CA MET A 196 -5.77 0.20 -5.66
C MET A 196 -7.10 0.87 -6.00
N ASN A 197 -7.91 1.10 -4.98
CA ASN A 197 -9.18 1.81 -5.06
C ASN A 197 -9.10 3.13 -4.29
N ILE A 198 -9.34 4.25 -4.98
CA ILE A 198 -9.36 5.58 -4.39
C ILE A 198 -10.75 6.18 -4.58
N SER A 199 -11.48 6.46 -3.50
CA SER A 199 -12.87 6.91 -3.59
C SER A 199 -13.26 7.94 -2.53
N ASN A 200 -14.43 8.56 -2.70
CA ASN A 200 -15.03 9.49 -1.73
C ASN A 200 -14.06 10.59 -1.26
N GLU A 201 -13.38 11.27 -2.17
CA GLU A 201 -12.36 12.30 -1.88
C GLU A 201 -11.10 11.79 -1.13
N GLY A 202 -10.83 10.49 -1.14
CA GLY A 202 -9.55 9.92 -0.70
C GLY A 202 -8.38 10.36 -1.59
N LEU A 203 -7.16 10.42 -1.04
CA LEU A 203 -6.00 10.95 -1.73
C LEU A 203 -4.77 10.04 -1.61
N VAL A 204 -4.12 9.76 -2.73
CA VAL A 204 -2.79 9.14 -2.80
C VAL A 204 -1.81 10.14 -3.41
N VAL A 205 -0.69 10.38 -2.75
CA VAL A 205 0.40 11.24 -3.21
C VAL A 205 1.68 10.43 -3.31
N SER A 206 2.15 10.20 -4.53
CA SER A 206 3.40 9.52 -4.83
C SER A 206 4.48 10.52 -5.24
N ASN A 207 5.55 10.60 -4.46
CA ASN A 207 6.65 11.56 -4.68
C ASN A 207 7.82 10.99 -5.48
N GLY A 208 7.57 9.93 -6.25
CA GLY A 208 8.52 9.28 -7.15
C GLY A 208 7.83 8.31 -8.10
N GLY A 209 8.62 7.48 -8.78
CA GLY A 209 8.14 6.63 -9.88
C GLY A 209 7.02 5.70 -9.46
N SER A 210 6.03 5.56 -10.33
CA SER A 210 4.88 4.68 -10.09
C SER A 210 4.60 3.81 -11.30
N SER A 211 4.23 2.56 -11.06
CA SER A 211 4.02 1.59 -12.14
C SER A 211 2.84 0.64 -11.88
N LEU A 212 2.16 0.27 -12.96
CA LEU A 212 1.10 -0.75 -12.97
C LEU A 212 1.53 -1.88 -13.92
N GLY A 213 1.48 -3.13 -13.47
CA GLY A 213 1.90 -4.29 -14.26
C GLY A 213 3.40 -4.27 -14.58
N TYR A 214 4.24 -4.38 -13.55
CA TYR A 214 5.69 -4.19 -13.65
C TYR A 214 6.40 -5.35 -14.37
N GLY A 215 6.22 -6.58 -13.88
CA GLY A 215 6.77 -7.83 -14.41
C GLY A 215 5.83 -8.46 -15.45
N GLU A 216 6.31 -9.45 -16.20
CA GLU A 216 5.56 -10.05 -17.33
C GLU A 216 4.23 -10.70 -16.90
N ASN A 217 4.19 -11.27 -15.70
CA ASN A 217 2.98 -11.83 -15.10
C ASN A 217 2.23 -10.83 -14.20
N GLY A 218 2.82 -9.64 -13.98
CA GLY A 218 2.29 -8.64 -13.06
C GLY A 218 1.02 -8.01 -13.59
N VAL A 219 0.00 -7.93 -12.74
CA VAL A 219 -1.28 -7.26 -13.05
C VAL A 219 -1.53 -6.14 -12.04
N GLY A 220 -1.51 -4.90 -12.50
CA GLY A 220 -1.79 -3.71 -11.71
C GLY A 220 -3.09 -3.05 -12.12
N ASN A 221 -4.04 -2.93 -11.19
CA ASN A 221 -5.33 -2.28 -11.43
C ASN A 221 -5.53 -1.09 -10.50
N VAL A 222 -5.95 0.04 -11.06
CA VAL A 222 -6.34 1.24 -10.29
C VAL A 222 -7.74 1.66 -10.69
N SER A 223 -8.56 1.96 -9.69
CA SER A 223 -9.87 2.61 -9.84
C SER A 223 -9.90 3.89 -9.01
N ILE A 224 -10.18 5.01 -9.67
CA ILE A 224 -10.35 6.32 -9.03
C ILE A 224 -11.76 6.79 -9.28
N THR A 225 -12.57 6.87 -8.22
CA THR A 225 -14.00 7.17 -8.31
C THR A 225 -14.44 8.21 -7.29
N THR A 226 -15.65 8.75 -7.45
CA THR A 226 -16.33 9.59 -6.44
C THR A 226 -15.43 10.69 -5.87
N GLY A 227 -14.76 11.45 -6.75
CA GLY A 227 -13.87 12.54 -6.37
C GLY A 227 -12.52 12.13 -5.75
N GLY A 228 -12.19 10.84 -5.71
CA GLY A 228 -10.87 10.35 -5.31
C GLY A 228 -9.75 10.89 -6.21
N MET A 229 -8.52 10.91 -5.69
CA MET A 229 -7.39 11.49 -6.40
C MET A 229 -6.08 10.72 -6.21
N TRP A 230 -5.35 10.54 -7.31
CA TRP A 230 -3.95 10.09 -7.29
C TRP A 230 -3.04 11.14 -7.92
N GLU A 231 -2.13 11.68 -7.13
CA GLU A 231 -1.10 12.61 -7.56
C GLU A 231 0.26 11.92 -7.63
N VAL A 232 0.95 12.02 -8.77
CA VAL A 232 2.33 11.58 -8.96
C VAL A 232 3.19 12.83 -9.20
N ASN A 233 3.98 13.18 -8.19
CA ASN A 233 4.79 14.39 -8.15
C ASN A 233 6.24 14.10 -8.57
N LYS A 234 6.91 15.14 -9.12
CA LYS A 234 8.35 15.20 -9.43
C LYS A 234 8.83 14.36 -10.64
N ASN A 235 10.13 14.48 -10.89
CA ASN A 235 10.94 14.10 -12.07
C ASN A 235 10.99 12.60 -12.46
N VAL A 236 10.00 11.77 -12.09
CA VAL A 236 9.98 10.35 -12.46
C VAL A 236 8.68 10.01 -13.17
N TYR A 237 8.78 9.17 -14.19
CA TYR A 237 7.66 8.81 -15.05
C TYR A 237 6.66 7.90 -14.34
N THR A 238 5.41 7.94 -14.80
CA THR A 238 4.41 6.92 -14.48
C THR A 238 4.33 5.93 -15.63
N THR A 239 4.25 4.63 -15.35
CA THR A 239 4.09 3.61 -16.38
C THR A 239 2.88 2.73 -16.12
N ILE A 240 2.01 2.59 -17.11
CA ILE A 240 0.84 1.72 -17.09
C ILE A 240 1.10 0.59 -18.07
N GLY A 241 1.27 -0.63 -17.57
CA GLY A 241 1.74 -1.77 -18.35
C GLY A 241 3.23 -1.65 -18.67
N VAL A 242 4.10 -1.97 -17.71
CA VAL A 242 5.56 -1.96 -17.93
C VAL A 242 5.95 -3.16 -18.79
N ALA A 243 5.94 -4.36 -18.23
CA ALA A 243 6.10 -5.64 -18.94
C ALA A 243 4.83 -6.49 -18.87
N GLY A 244 3.98 -6.25 -17.88
CA GLY A 244 2.71 -6.94 -17.68
C GLY A 244 1.51 -6.05 -18.02
N VAL A 245 0.41 -6.29 -17.33
CA VAL A 245 -0.87 -5.62 -17.58
C VAL A 245 -1.12 -4.53 -16.55
N GLY A 246 -1.22 -3.28 -17.00
CA GLY A 246 -1.61 -2.14 -16.17
C GLY A 246 -2.93 -1.56 -16.63
N ASN A 247 -3.87 -1.35 -15.72
CA ASN A 247 -5.17 -0.73 -15.99
C ASN A 247 -5.41 0.44 -15.03
N LEU A 248 -5.72 1.61 -15.59
CA LEU A 248 -6.14 2.81 -14.85
C LEU A 248 -7.55 3.19 -15.28
N ASN A 249 -8.50 3.07 -14.36
CA ASN A 249 -9.90 3.40 -14.55
C ASN A 249 -10.25 4.66 -13.75
N ILE A 250 -10.84 5.66 -14.41
CA ILE A 250 -11.25 6.92 -13.77
C ILE A 250 -12.71 7.22 -14.14
N SER A 251 -13.57 7.27 -13.12
CA SER A 251 -14.99 7.61 -13.23
C SER A 251 -15.47 8.48 -12.07
N ASP A 252 -16.72 8.91 -12.12
CA ASP A 252 -17.48 9.55 -11.05
C ASP A 252 -16.73 10.74 -10.41
N GLY A 253 -16.06 11.54 -11.24
CA GLY A 253 -15.31 12.71 -10.79
C GLY A 253 -13.91 12.41 -10.26
N GLY A 254 -13.41 11.17 -10.43
CA GLY A 254 -12.06 10.77 -10.08
C GLY A 254 -10.99 11.52 -10.87
N LYS A 255 -9.79 11.65 -10.29
CA LYS A 255 -8.69 12.43 -10.88
C LYS A 255 -7.35 11.74 -10.77
N PHE A 256 -6.61 11.72 -11.88
CA PHE A 256 -5.19 11.38 -11.90
C PHE A 256 -4.39 12.59 -12.35
N VAL A 257 -3.34 12.92 -11.61
CA VAL A 257 -2.44 14.04 -11.91
C VAL A 257 -0.99 13.55 -11.89
N SER A 258 -0.27 13.68 -12.99
CA SER A 258 1.16 13.40 -13.08
C SER A 258 1.93 14.63 -13.51
N GLN A 259 2.98 14.97 -12.77
CA GLN A 259 3.89 16.09 -13.09
C GLN A 259 5.01 15.70 -14.07
N ASN A 260 4.92 14.54 -14.72
CA ASN A 260 5.88 14.06 -15.72
C ASN A 260 5.17 13.27 -16.83
N ILE A 261 5.93 12.63 -17.72
CA ILE A 261 5.39 11.79 -18.80
C ILE A 261 4.78 10.52 -18.21
N THR A 262 3.61 10.13 -18.74
CA THR A 262 2.99 8.83 -18.50
C THR A 262 3.14 7.93 -19.73
N PHE A 263 3.69 6.74 -19.54
CA PHE A 263 3.84 5.71 -20.57
C PHE A 263 2.74 4.65 -20.44
N LEU A 264 2.19 4.21 -21.57
CA LEU A 264 1.27 3.09 -21.67
C LEU A 264 1.87 2.03 -22.61
N GLY A 265 2.02 0.79 -22.14
CA GLY A 265 2.65 -0.28 -22.91
C GLY A 265 4.15 -0.02 -23.13
N ASP A 266 4.91 0.00 -22.04
CA ASP A 266 6.31 0.44 -22.07
C ASP A 266 7.22 -0.56 -22.77
N LYS A 267 7.27 -1.82 -22.35
CA LYS A 267 8.07 -2.89 -22.97
C LYS A 267 7.24 -3.70 -23.97
N ALA A 268 7.91 -4.53 -24.78
CA ALA A 268 7.29 -5.30 -25.85
C ALA A 268 6.06 -6.16 -25.44
N SER A 269 6.06 -6.71 -24.22
CA SER A 269 4.92 -7.46 -23.67
C SER A 269 3.94 -6.61 -22.85
N GLY A 270 4.30 -5.36 -22.55
CA GLY A 270 3.51 -4.48 -21.71
C GLY A 270 2.18 -4.09 -22.36
N ILE A 271 1.11 -4.18 -21.58
CA ILE A 271 -0.23 -3.77 -21.98
C ILE A 271 -0.71 -2.71 -20.99
N GLY A 272 -0.80 -1.46 -21.45
CA GLY A 272 -1.28 -0.35 -20.67
C GLY A 272 -2.65 0.13 -21.12
N THR A 273 -3.64 0.12 -20.24
CA THR A 273 -4.99 0.63 -20.53
C THR A 273 -5.35 1.80 -19.62
N LEU A 274 -5.80 2.89 -20.22
CA LEU A 274 -6.42 4.03 -19.54
C LEU A 274 -7.89 4.16 -19.98
N ASN A 275 -8.81 4.15 -19.02
CA ASN A 275 -10.24 4.38 -19.24
C ASN A 275 -10.71 5.63 -18.49
N LEU A 276 -11.20 6.63 -19.24
CA LEU A 276 -11.85 7.84 -18.73
C LEU A 276 -13.32 7.83 -19.11
N MET A 277 -14.20 7.79 -18.10
CA MET A 277 -15.57 7.31 -18.29
C MET A 277 -16.68 8.37 -18.22
N ASP A 278 -16.40 9.60 -17.77
CA ASP A 278 -17.40 10.68 -17.68
C ASP A 278 -16.78 12.08 -17.65
N ALA A 279 -17.61 13.09 -17.94
CA ALA A 279 -17.22 14.49 -18.04
C ALA A 279 -16.67 15.14 -16.77
N THR A 280 -16.82 14.50 -15.62
CA THR A 280 -16.29 15.01 -14.34
C THR A 280 -14.92 14.42 -14.00
N SER A 281 -14.52 13.35 -14.69
CA SER A 281 -13.24 12.66 -14.52
C SER A 281 -12.13 13.34 -15.32
N SER A 282 -10.93 13.42 -14.74
CA SER A 282 -9.75 14.00 -15.42
C SER A 282 -8.49 13.15 -15.31
N PHE A 283 -7.71 13.19 -16.38
CA PHE A 283 -6.34 12.71 -16.44
C PHE A 283 -5.45 13.85 -16.90
N ASP A 284 -4.61 14.33 -16.00
CA ASP A 284 -3.72 15.46 -16.23
C ASP A 284 -2.27 14.98 -16.17
N THR A 285 -1.51 15.16 -17.26
CA THR A 285 -0.11 14.74 -17.32
C THR A 285 0.75 15.78 -18.04
N VAL A 286 2.07 15.77 -17.83
CA VAL A 286 2.97 16.62 -18.63
C VAL A 286 3.13 16.06 -20.04
N GLY A 287 3.22 14.75 -20.19
CA GLY A 287 3.34 14.11 -21.50
C GLY A 287 2.70 12.74 -21.49
N ILE A 288 2.30 12.23 -22.65
CA ILE A 288 1.76 10.88 -22.75
C ILE A 288 2.41 10.13 -23.91
N ASN A 289 2.80 8.89 -23.68
CA ASN A 289 3.26 7.98 -24.74
C ASN A 289 2.40 6.72 -24.70
N VAL A 290 1.65 6.49 -25.77
CA VAL A 290 0.71 5.37 -25.90
C VAL A 290 1.28 4.38 -26.91
N GLY A 291 1.63 3.18 -26.45
CA GLY A 291 2.28 2.16 -27.26
C GLY A 291 3.75 2.52 -27.47
N ASN A 292 4.57 2.41 -26.42
CA ASN A 292 5.99 2.72 -26.53
C ASN A 292 6.72 1.61 -27.28
N PHE A 293 6.86 0.43 -26.68
CA PHE A 293 7.29 -0.79 -27.36
C PHE A 293 6.20 -1.88 -27.36
N GLY A 294 5.24 -1.80 -26.44
CA GLY A 294 4.10 -2.71 -26.30
C GLY A 294 2.78 -2.06 -26.68
N SER A 295 1.68 -2.56 -26.13
CA SER A 295 0.32 -2.09 -26.44
C SER A 295 -0.15 -1.03 -25.45
N GLY A 296 -0.41 0.18 -25.94
CA GLY A 296 -1.07 1.24 -25.19
C GLY A 296 -2.49 1.49 -25.68
N ILE A 297 -3.46 1.53 -24.77
CA ILE A 297 -4.87 1.77 -25.07
C ILE A 297 -5.36 2.94 -24.22
N VAL A 298 -5.95 3.95 -24.87
CA VAL A 298 -6.59 5.08 -24.19
C VAL A 298 -8.03 5.19 -24.69
N ASN A 299 -8.97 5.03 -23.76
CA ASN A 299 -10.40 5.19 -24.00
C ASN A 299 -10.88 6.45 -23.28
N VAL A 300 -11.30 7.46 -24.03
CA VAL A 300 -11.91 8.69 -23.50
C VAL A 300 -13.36 8.76 -23.95
N SER A 301 -14.29 8.76 -22.99
CA SER A 301 -15.72 8.64 -23.26
C SER A 301 -16.55 9.61 -22.44
N ASN A 302 -17.81 9.82 -22.84
CA ASN A 302 -18.83 10.60 -22.11
C ASN A 302 -18.38 12.00 -21.65
N GLY A 303 -17.54 12.66 -22.46
CA GLY A 303 -17.06 14.02 -22.19
C GLY A 303 -15.87 14.12 -21.25
N ALA A 304 -15.24 13.00 -20.86
CA ALA A 304 -14.08 12.99 -20.00
C ALA A 304 -12.91 13.80 -20.57
N THR A 305 -12.05 14.32 -19.69
CA THR A 305 -10.94 15.20 -20.08
C THR A 305 -9.59 14.50 -19.89
N LEU A 306 -8.82 14.43 -20.98
CA LEU A 306 -7.40 14.07 -20.95
C LEU A 306 -6.58 15.30 -21.35
N ASN A 307 -5.78 15.81 -20.41
CA ASN A 307 -4.89 16.94 -20.65
C ASN A 307 -3.43 16.49 -20.66
N SER A 308 -2.72 16.86 -21.71
CA SER A 308 -1.27 16.73 -21.80
C SER A 308 -0.68 18.08 -22.22
N THR A 309 0.12 18.69 -21.35
CA THR A 309 0.64 20.06 -21.58
C THR A 309 1.91 20.10 -22.44
N GLY A 310 2.62 18.97 -22.53
CA GLY A 310 3.79 18.72 -23.35
C GLY A 310 3.50 17.77 -24.52
N TYR A 311 4.48 16.94 -24.89
CA TYR A 311 4.36 16.06 -26.05
C TYR A 311 3.46 14.83 -25.77
N GLY A 312 2.61 14.53 -26.75
CA GLY A 312 1.86 13.28 -26.84
C GLY A 312 2.35 12.43 -28.02
N PHE A 313 2.78 11.19 -27.76
CA PHE A 313 3.14 10.21 -28.79
C PHE A 313 2.13 9.06 -28.78
N ILE A 314 1.70 8.62 -29.97
CA ILE A 314 0.84 7.45 -30.17
C ILE A 314 1.55 6.58 -31.20
N GLY A 315 1.88 5.33 -30.83
CA GLY A 315 2.76 4.44 -31.62
C GLY A 315 4.20 4.94 -31.64
N GLY A 316 4.79 5.12 -30.45
CA GLY A 316 6.03 5.87 -30.25
C GLY A 316 7.29 5.24 -30.85
N ASN A 317 7.35 3.90 -30.93
CA ASN A 317 8.44 3.18 -31.61
C ASN A 317 7.90 2.09 -32.53
N ALA A 318 8.78 1.57 -33.40
CA ALA A 318 8.47 0.70 -34.54
C ALA A 318 7.78 -0.65 -34.22
N SER A 319 7.48 -0.94 -32.95
CA SER A 319 6.79 -2.16 -32.51
C SER A 319 5.50 -1.92 -31.71
N GLY A 320 5.13 -0.67 -31.43
CA GLY A 320 3.97 -0.28 -30.59
C GLY A 320 2.79 0.30 -31.37
#